data_AF-A0A061J849-F1
#
_entry.id   AF-A0A061J849-F1
#
_cell.length_a   1.000
_cell.length_b   1.000
_cell.length_c   1.000
_cell.angle_alpha   90.00
_cell.angle_beta   90.00
_cell.angle_gamma   90.00
#
_symmetry.space_group_name_H-M   'P 1'
#
loop_
_entity.id
_entity.type
_entity.pdbx_description
1 polymer ?
#
loop_
_entity_poly.entity_id
_entity_poly.type
_entity_poly.pdbx_seq_one_letter_code
_entity_poly.pdbx_strand_id
1 'polypeptide(L)'
;MELRGRAERLIRPQTLTAIPPVTASVGKLSNMERLYASRRWLRGVMCFLAVFCYGLALFDKGRVITHVIMLVFSLAAEAAIVSIYHGKAKFHGLTNRAYGNKGVVSVFHSPSLCAMLVEMLVWVLQSPPLPDDVNTGWLVGLDGFLPLRFYVFLLYGTSVAHNSAFAHGIASLARIRLNHRFFVRTASLLEHLRVTLSVFVVGVCVFASAYAEAEAVSFGEALYFCVSTASLAGYSESSPVTLPGRVLAVCVTLLGVTILCWAVGVMNQTLALTQAERNLHALFRSNELCGRVPAQAARLIQRAWKLYRARRDRCNFISRQISAFLFSQQAITYREMRQELMQQEAVFLHSIRTVEGSLALDTSFESSFTTPFTSRTTTPETTPRSRRPFPLFQEMCLKRDSRTPTPRGEGHPQAGNEERPGHRRDPTRLRLAPRPSPVMQPLKLSDATPVVPGLAELELRLSKLEMSLEALATTAEALQGRYGVIASVSI
;
A
#
# COMPACT_ATOMS: atom_id res chain seq x y z
N MET A 1 -5.44 -6.43 -39.55
CA MET A 1 -6.77 -7.09 -39.59
C MET A 1 -7.17 -7.71 -38.25
N GLU A 2 -6.25 -8.24 -37.43
CA GLU A 2 -6.57 -8.92 -36.16
C GLU A 2 -7.43 -8.12 -35.17
N LEU A 3 -7.16 -6.81 -35.00
CA LEU A 3 -7.95 -5.96 -34.08
C LEU A 3 -9.44 -5.93 -34.44
N ARG A 4 -9.79 -5.94 -35.74
CA ARG A 4 -11.17 -6.00 -36.21
C ARG A 4 -11.79 -7.37 -35.90
N GLY A 5 -11.06 -8.46 -36.11
CA GLY A 5 -11.51 -9.81 -35.74
C GLY A 5 -11.68 -9.99 -34.22
N ARG A 6 -10.87 -9.31 -33.39
CA ARG A 6 -11.04 -9.28 -31.93
C ARG A 6 -12.28 -8.47 -31.53
N ALA A 7 -12.52 -7.31 -32.14
CA ALA A 7 -13.74 -6.52 -31.93
C ALA A 7 -15.01 -7.29 -32.34
N GLU A 8 -15.01 -7.93 -33.51
CA GLU A 8 -16.14 -8.74 -33.99
C GLU A 8 -16.43 -9.96 -33.11
N ARG A 9 -15.43 -10.52 -32.40
CA ARG A 9 -15.65 -11.54 -31.36
C ARG A 9 -16.29 -10.98 -30.09
N LEU A 10 -15.94 -9.77 -29.67
CA LEU A 10 -16.52 -9.08 -28.51
C LEU A 10 -17.95 -8.59 -28.76
N ILE A 11 -18.30 -8.32 -30.02
CA ILE A 11 -19.62 -7.84 -30.45
C ILE A 11 -20.61 -9.00 -30.67
N ARG A 12 -20.16 -10.27 -30.74
CA ARG A 12 -21.09 -11.41 -30.85
C ARG A 12 -21.97 -11.47 -29.60
N PRO A 13 -23.30 -11.55 -29.74
CA PRO A 13 -24.18 -11.78 -28.60
C PRO A 13 -23.78 -13.09 -27.94
N GLN A 14 -23.57 -13.05 -26.62
CA GLN A 14 -23.25 -14.27 -25.87
C GLN A 14 -24.39 -15.27 -26.05
N THR A 15 -24.07 -16.44 -26.60
CA THR A 15 -25.05 -17.52 -26.77
C THR A 15 -25.64 -17.86 -25.42
N LEU A 16 -26.99 -17.87 -25.33
CA LEU A 16 -27.74 -18.27 -24.13
C LEU A 16 -27.10 -19.50 -23.49
N THR A 17 -26.46 -19.30 -22.35
CA THR A 17 -25.81 -20.37 -21.60
C THR A 17 -26.89 -21.31 -21.10
N ALA A 18 -26.89 -22.54 -21.63
CA ALA A 18 -27.81 -23.57 -21.17
C ALA A 18 -27.67 -23.73 -19.66
N ILE A 19 -28.76 -23.51 -18.92
CA ILE A 19 -28.76 -23.58 -17.47
C ILE A 19 -28.33 -25.01 -17.08
N PRO A 20 -27.24 -25.19 -16.32
CA PRO A 20 -26.74 -26.53 -16.00
C PRO A 20 -27.80 -27.30 -15.19
N PRO A 21 -27.95 -28.61 -15.43
CA PRO A 21 -28.95 -29.42 -14.74
C PRO A 21 -28.72 -29.39 -13.22
N VAL A 22 -29.82 -29.40 -12.45
CA VAL A 22 -29.78 -29.32 -10.99
C VAL A 22 -29.20 -30.61 -10.41
N THR A 23 -27.89 -30.59 -10.15
CA THR A 23 -27.17 -31.69 -9.52
C THR A 23 -27.34 -31.69 -7.99
N ALA A 24 -27.11 -32.84 -7.36
CA ALA A 24 -27.21 -32.97 -5.90
C ALA A 24 -26.26 -32.02 -5.13
N SER A 25 -25.14 -31.61 -5.73
CA SER A 25 -24.23 -30.60 -5.18
C SER A 25 -24.84 -29.19 -5.22
N VAL A 26 -25.53 -28.81 -6.30
CA VAL A 26 -26.29 -27.54 -6.38
C VAL A 26 -27.43 -27.52 -5.35
N GLY A 27 -28.09 -28.67 -5.13
CA GLY A 27 -29.06 -28.83 -4.05
C GLY A 27 -28.47 -28.59 -2.65
N LYS A 28 -27.27 -29.13 -2.38
CA LYS A 28 -26.55 -28.86 -1.11
C LYS A 28 -26.12 -27.39 -0.98
N LEU A 29 -25.61 -26.79 -2.06
CA LEU A 29 -25.15 -25.40 -2.09
C LEU A 29 -26.30 -24.42 -1.82
N SER A 30 -27.43 -24.57 -2.51
CA SER A 30 -28.62 -23.73 -2.29
C SER A 30 -29.18 -23.86 -0.87
N ASN A 31 -29.11 -25.07 -0.27
CA ASN A 31 -29.47 -25.25 1.15
C ASN A 31 -28.48 -24.55 2.10
N MET A 32 -27.18 -24.50 1.78
CA MET A 32 -26.22 -23.69 2.54
C MET A 32 -26.54 -22.20 2.45
N GLU A 33 -26.82 -21.68 1.24
CA GLU A 33 -27.16 -20.27 1.04
C GLU A 33 -28.45 -19.87 1.78
N ARG A 34 -29.47 -20.73 1.80
CA ARG A 34 -30.67 -20.54 2.63
C ARG A 34 -30.34 -20.46 4.13
N LEU A 35 -29.41 -21.28 4.62
CA LEU A 35 -28.97 -21.24 6.02
C LEU A 35 -28.17 -19.97 6.35
N TYR A 36 -27.31 -19.50 5.45
CA TYR A 36 -26.62 -18.21 5.61
C TYR A 36 -27.61 -17.04 5.60
N ALA A 37 -28.57 -17.03 4.67
CA ALA A 37 -29.63 -16.03 4.60
C ALA A 37 -30.52 -16.02 5.86
N SER A 38 -30.92 -17.19 6.36
CA SER A 38 -31.67 -17.34 7.61
C SER A 38 -30.88 -16.81 8.81
N ARG A 39 -29.59 -17.16 8.93
CA ARG A 39 -28.70 -16.65 9.98
C ARG A 39 -28.53 -15.13 9.91
N ARG A 40 -28.39 -14.56 8.70
CA ARG A 40 -28.31 -13.11 8.47
C ARG A 40 -29.61 -12.42 8.90
N TRP A 41 -30.76 -12.96 8.50
CA TRP A 41 -32.07 -12.42 8.88
C TRP A 41 -32.24 -12.41 10.41
N LEU A 42 -31.93 -13.52 11.07
CA LEU A 42 -32.04 -13.64 12.52
C LEU A 42 -31.10 -12.68 13.28
N ARG A 43 -29.87 -12.46 12.76
CA ARG A 43 -28.96 -11.42 13.31
C ARG A 43 -29.48 -10.00 13.06
N GLY A 44 -30.16 -9.75 11.95
CA GLY A 44 -30.85 -8.49 11.69
C GLY A 44 -32.01 -8.24 12.64
N VAL A 45 -32.82 -9.27 12.95
CA VAL A 45 -33.88 -9.21 13.97
C VAL A 45 -33.28 -8.90 15.34
N MET A 46 -32.17 -9.53 15.73
CA MET A 46 -31.48 -9.20 16.98
C MET A 46 -30.95 -7.76 17.02
N CYS A 47 -30.46 -7.19 15.91
CA CYS A 47 -30.10 -5.76 15.84
C CYS A 47 -31.30 -4.84 16.10
N PHE A 48 -32.45 -5.15 15.50
CA PHE A 48 -33.69 -4.40 15.74
C PHE A 48 -34.13 -4.49 17.20
N LEU A 49 -34.15 -5.70 17.78
CA LEU A 49 -34.48 -5.93 19.19
C LEU A 49 -33.53 -5.17 20.14
N ALA A 50 -32.22 -5.14 19.85
CA ALA A 50 -31.26 -4.41 20.66
C ALA A 50 -31.54 -2.89 20.67
N VAL A 51 -31.81 -2.29 19.50
CA VAL A 51 -32.18 -0.86 19.40
C VAL A 51 -33.51 -0.59 20.09
N PHE A 52 -34.50 -1.48 19.90
CA PHE A 52 -35.83 -1.30 20.46
C PHE A 52 -35.83 -1.39 21.99
N CYS A 53 -35.16 -2.38 22.57
CA CYS A 53 -34.99 -2.47 24.03
C CYS A 53 -34.18 -1.29 24.60
N TYR A 54 -33.13 -0.83 23.91
CA TYR A 54 -32.37 0.34 24.36
C TYR A 54 -33.22 1.63 24.30
N GLY A 55 -34.02 1.81 23.25
CA GLY A 55 -34.97 2.91 23.15
C GLY A 55 -36.02 2.88 24.27
N LEU A 56 -36.63 1.72 24.53
CA LEU A 56 -37.59 1.57 25.63
C LEU A 56 -37.00 1.91 27.00
N ALA A 57 -35.74 1.51 27.26
CA ALA A 57 -35.05 1.82 28.51
C ALA A 57 -34.80 3.34 28.70
N LEU A 58 -34.67 4.12 27.61
CA LEU A 58 -34.49 5.57 27.67
C LEU A 58 -35.79 6.36 27.89
N PHE A 59 -36.96 5.82 27.52
CA PHE A 59 -38.20 6.62 27.44
C PHE A 59 -39.09 6.61 28.68
N ASP A 60 -39.20 5.51 29.43
CA ASP A 60 -40.23 5.38 30.48
C ASP A 60 -39.77 4.45 31.64
N LYS A 61 -39.11 5.08 32.63
CA LYS A 61 -38.54 4.43 33.83
C LYS A 61 -39.63 4.11 34.86
N GLY A 62 -39.50 3.00 35.59
CA GLY A 62 -40.36 2.70 36.74
C GLY A 62 -41.76 2.20 36.39
N ARG A 63 -41.96 1.63 35.19
CA ARG A 63 -43.18 0.88 34.86
C ARG A 63 -42.83 -0.58 34.69
N VAL A 64 -43.36 -1.44 35.56
CA VAL A 64 -43.24 -2.90 35.45
C VAL A 64 -43.57 -3.38 34.02
N ILE A 65 -44.52 -2.72 33.35
CA ILE A 65 -44.89 -2.95 31.95
C ILE A 65 -43.70 -2.84 30.98
N THR A 66 -42.85 -1.81 31.07
CA THR A 66 -41.70 -1.65 30.14
C THR A 66 -40.65 -2.72 30.39
N HIS A 67 -40.35 -3.06 31.65
CA HIS A 67 -39.45 -4.15 31.99
C HIS A 67 -39.99 -5.52 31.55
N VAL A 68 -41.32 -5.77 31.65
CA VAL A 68 -41.96 -6.99 31.10
C VAL A 68 -41.79 -7.05 29.58
N ILE A 69 -42.06 -5.95 28.87
CA ILE A 69 -41.92 -5.89 27.40
C ILE A 69 -40.46 -6.15 26.99
N MET A 70 -39.49 -5.52 27.66
CA MET A 70 -38.06 -5.74 27.39
C MET A 70 -37.61 -7.18 27.70
N LEU A 71 -38.15 -7.80 28.76
CA LEU A 71 -37.89 -9.21 29.09
C LEU A 71 -38.44 -10.14 28.00
N VAL A 72 -39.66 -9.92 27.52
CA VAL A 72 -40.26 -10.70 26.41
C VAL A 72 -39.41 -10.62 25.14
N PHE A 73 -38.93 -9.42 24.79
CA PHE A 73 -38.04 -9.24 23.64
C PHE A 73 -36.64 -9.84 23.84
N SER A 74 -36.14 -9.88 25.08
CA SER A 74 -34.87 -10.54 25.41
C SER A 74 -34.97 -12.07 25.29
N LEU A 75 -36.07 -12.68 25.78
CA LEU A 75 -36.36 -14.10 25.57
C LEU A 75 -36.53 -14.47 24.08
N ALA A 76 -37.16 -13.60 23.29
CA ALA A 76 -37.26 -13.79 21.84
C ALA A 76 -35.87 -13.76 21.16
N ALA A 77 -34.95 -12.93 21.64
CA ALA A 77 -33.57 -12.90 21.17
C ALA A 77 -32.75 -14.12 21.61
N GLU A 78 -32.99 -14.68 22.82
CA GLU A 78 -32.39 -15.96 23.23
C GLU A 78 -32.83 -17.11 22.33
N ALA A 79 -34.12 -17.20 22.00
CA ALA A 79 -34.63 -18.19 21.04
C ALA A 79 -33.98 -18.03 19.65
N ALA A 80 -33.69 -16.79 19.23
CA ALA A 80 -32.90 -16.52 18.04
C ALA A 80 -31.43 -16.98 18.18
N ILE A 81 -30.76 -16.69 19.28
CA ILE A 81 -29.39 -17.15 19.57
C ILE A 81 -29.30 -18.68 19.46
N VAL A 82 -30.18 -19.40 20.16
CA VAL A 82 -30.23 -20.88 20.13
C VAL A 82 -30.44 -21.39 18.70
N SER A 83 -31.33 -20.76 17.92
CA SER A 83 -31.58 -21.10 16.51
C SER A 83 -30.34 -20.90 15.62
N ILE A 84 -29.58 -19.82 15.82
CA ILE A 84 -28.31 -19.57 15.11
C ILE A 84 -27.27 -20.65 15.42
N TYR A 85 -27.10 -21.03 16.69
CA TYR A 85 -26.14 -22.07 17.07
C TYR A 85 -26.61 -23.47 16.67
N HIS A 86 -27.90 -23.75 16.64
CA HIS A 86 -28.45 -24.98 16.08
C HIS A 86 -28.13 -25.10 14.58
N GLY A 87 -28.35 -24.03 13.80
CA GLY A 87 -27.94 -23.97 12.39
C GLY A 87 -26.43 -24.15 12.19
N LYS A 88 -25.62 -23.54 13.07
CA LYS A 88 -24.16 -23.67 13.08
C LYS A 88 -23.69 -25.08 13.43
N ALA A 89 -24.34 -25.77 14.38
CA ALA A 89 -24.02 -27.15 14.75
C ALA A 89 -24.38 -28.13 13.61
N LYS A 90 -25.53 -27.91 12.95
CA LYS A 90 -25.97 -28.68 11.77
C LYS A 90 -24.97 -28.58 10.62
N PHE A 91 -24.35 -27.41 10.41
CA PHE A 91 -23.35 -27.22 9.36
C PHE A 91 -22.03 -27.94 9.61
N HIS A 92 -21.52 -27.96 10.85
CA HIS A 92 -20.26 -28.64 11.19
C HIS A 92 -20.36 -30.17 11.20
N GLY A 93 -21.53 -30.75 10.90
CA GLY A 93 -21.72 -32.20 10.87
C GLY A 93 -21.55 -32.88 12.22
N LEU A 94 -21.69 -32.12 13.33
CA LEU A 94 -21.56 -32.63 14.70
C LEU A 94 -22.82 -33.39 15.12
N THR A 95 -23.01 -34.56 14.52
CA THR A 95 -24.02 -35.53 14.93
C THR A 95 -23.54 -36.30 16.16
N ASN A 96 -24.41 -36.44 17.16
CA ASN A 96 -24.06 -37.20 18.36
C ASN A 96 -23.97 -38.70 18.01
N ARG A 97 -22.75 -39.28 18.06
CA ARG A 97 -22.49 -40.69 17.76
C ARG A 97 -23.25 -41.65 18.69
N ALA A 98 -23.68 -41.19 19.87
CA ALA A 98 -24.44 -41.99 20.83
C ALA A 98 -25.90 -42.28 20.44
N TYR A 99 -26.50 -41.53 19.49
CA TYR A 99 -27.92 -41.67 19.13
C TYR A 99 -28.20 -42.51 17.87
N GLY A 100 -27.18 -43.18 17.33
CA GLY A 100 -27.30 -44.04 16.15
C GLY A 100 -27.70 -43.26 14.88
N ASN A 101 -28.30 -43.96 13.91
CA ASN A 101 -28.54 -43.44 12.56
C ASN A 101 -29.59 -42.31 12.47
N LYS A 102 -30.17 -41.89 13.61
CA LYS A 102 -31.00 -40.69 13.71
C LYS A 102 -30.09 -39.51 14.07
N GLY A 103 -29.64 -38.77 13.06
CA GLY A 103 -28.71 -37.64 13.19
C GLY A 103 -29.28 -36.42 13.91
N VAL A 104 -29.63 -36.56 15.19
CA VAL A 104 -30.09 -35.47 16.06
C VAL A 104 -28.90 -34.55 16.36
N VAL A 105 -29.01 -33.29 15.94
CA VAL A 105 -27.99 -32.27 16.13
C VAL A 105 -28.06 -31.74 17.56
N SER A 106 -27.13 -32.18 18.43
CA SER A 106 -27.04 -31.68 19.80
C SER A 106 -26.17 -30.42 19.87
N VAL A 107 -26.78 -29.27 20.17
CA VAL A 107 -26.07 -27.99 20.33
C VAL A 107 -25.03 -28.06 21.48
N PHE A 108 -25.37 -28.82 22.53
CA PHE A 108 -24.57 -28.95 23.75
C PHE A 108 -23.19 -29.60 23.58
N HIS A 109 -22.97 -30.38 22.51
CA HIS A 109 -21.66 -30.97 22.22
C HIS A 109 -20.85 -30.15 21.20
N SER A 110 -21.32 -28.97 20.80
CA SER A 110 -20.57 -28.13 19.87
C SER A 110 -19.46 -27.35 20.58
N PRO A 111 -18.27 -27.16 19.95
CA PRO A 111 -17.20 -26.31 20.50
C PRO A 111 -17.59 -24.83 20.58
N SER A 112 -18.78 -24.46 20.07
CA SER A 112 -19.36 -23.13 20.19
C SER A 112 -20.34 -22.94 21.35
N LEU A 113 -20.52 -23.93 22.23
CA LEU A 113 -21.38 -23.82 23.43
C LEU A 113 -21.00 -22.61 24.30
N CYS A 114 -19.72 -22.44 24.62
CA CYS A 114 -19.29 -21.35 25.51
C CYS A 114 -19.60 -19.97 24.91
N ALA A 115 -19.46 -19.83 23.58
CA ALA A 115 -19.84 -18.59 22.87
C ALA A 115 -21.35 -18.37 22.85
N MET A 116 -22.16 -19.44 22.78
CA MET A 116 -23.61 -19.36 22.90
C MET A 116 -24.03 -18.92 24.30
N LEU A 117 -23.48 -19.52 25.36
CA LEU A 117 -23.80 -19.15 26.74
C LEU A 117 -23.39 -17.71 27.06
N VAL A 118 -22.24 -17.24 26.57
CA VAL A 118 -21.84 -15.83 26.73
C VAL A 118 -22.77 -14.90 25.95
N GLU A 119 -23.17 -15.23 24.72
CA GLU A 119 -24.18 -14.43 24.01
C GLU A 119 -25.52 -14.41 24.77
N MET A 120 -26.01 -15.54 25.28
CA MET A 120 -27.25 -15.60 26.07
C MET A 120 -27.13 -14.77 27.36
N LEU A 121 -26.02 -14.87 28.10
CA LEU A 121 -25.79 -14.11 29.32
C LEU A 121 -25.91 -12.59 29.10
N VAL A 122 -25.39 -12.06 27.99
CA VAL A 122 -25.50 -10.63 27.64
C VAL A 122 -26.94 -10.20 27.32
N TRP A 123 -27.81 -11.14 26.93
CA TRP A 123 -29.23 -10.86 26.72
C TRP A 123 -30.06 -11.07 28.00
N VAL A 124 -29.68 -12.00 28.88
CA VAL A 124 -30.27 -12.16 30.23
C VAL A 124 -29.93 -10.98 31.15
N LEU A 125 -28.76 -10.35 30.98
CA LEU A 125 -28.26 -9.26 31.84
C LEU A 125 -29.08 -7.96 31.64
N GLN A 126 -30.18 -7.86 32.38
CA GLN A 126 -31.13 -6.75 32.42
C GLN A 126 -31.86 -6.74 33.78
N SER A 127 -32.39 -5.60 34.21
CA SER A 127 -33.25 -5.53 35.40
C SER A 127 -34.51 -6.40 35.25
N PRO A 128 -34.83 -7.28 36.22
CA PRO A 128 -36.06 -8.06 36.18
C PRO A 128 -37.29 -7.16 36.44
N PRO A 129 -38.47 -7.49 35.88
CA PRO A 129 -39.70 -6.73 36.09
C PRO A 129 -40.26 -6.96 37.50
N LEU A 130 -39.70 -6.25 38.47
CA LEU A 130 -40.15 -6.20 39.86
C LEU A 130 -40.84 -4.85 40.15
N PRO A 131 -41.79 -4.79 41.09
CA PRO A 131 -42.32 -3.52 41.61
C PRO A 131 -41.20 -2.68 42.24
N ASP A 132 -41.30 -1.35 42.12
CA ASP A 132 -40.26 -0.43 42.58
C ASP A 132 -39.93 -0.57 44.08
N ASP A 133 -40.92 -0.95 44.89
CA ASP A 133 -40.77 -1.20 46.35
C ASP A 133 -39.72 -2.27 46.71
N VAL A 134 -39.41 -3.18 45.77
CA VAL A 134 -38.45 -4.29 45.97
C VAL A 134 -37.13 -4.03 45.22
N ASN A 135 -37.07 -2.97 44.41
CA ASN A 135 -36.02 -2.78 43.43
C ASN A 135 -34.78 -2.11 44.03
N THR A 136 -33.89 -2.91 44.63
CA THR A 136 -32.61 -2.40 45.16
C THR A 136 -31.79 -1.73 44.04
N GLY A 137 -31.08 -0.63 44.35
CA GLY A 137 -30.37 0.16 43.33
C GLY A 137 -29.34 -0.61 42.49
N TRP A 138 -28.89 -1.79 42.93
CA TRP A 138 -28.03 -2.67 42.14
C TRP A 138 -28.77 -3.33 40.96
N LEU A 139 -30.07 -3.64 41.09
CA LEU A 139 -30.89 -4.18 40.01
C LEU A 139 -31.14 -3.13 38.93
N VAL A 140 -31.41 -1.88 39.31
CA VAL A 140 -31.53 -0.74 38.38
C VAL A 140 -30.22 -0.53 37.61
N GLY A 141 -29.07 -0.72 38.28
CA GLY A 141 -27.75 -0.68 37.65
C GLY A 141 -27.53 -1.72 36.54
N LEU A 142 -28.34 -2.79 36.45
CA LEU A 142 -28.22 -3.78 35.38
C LEU A 142 -28.59 -3.21 34.00
N ASP A 143 -29.43 -2.19 33.94
CA ASP A 143 -29.81 -1.58 32.65
C ASP A 143 -28.65 -0.79 32.02
N GLY A 144 -27.64 -0.43 32.81
CA GLY A 144 -26.35 0.07 32.31
C GLY A 144 -25.58 -0.93 31.43
N PHE A 145 -25.95 -2.21 31.41
CA PHE A 145 -25.38 -3.21 30.51
C PHE A 145 -26.12 -3.35 29.17
N LEU A 146 -27.30 -2.75 28.97
CA LEU A 146 -28.00 -2.80 27.68
C LEU A 146 -27.15 -2.33 26.48
N PRO A 147 -26.30 -1.28 26.58
CA PRO A 147 -25.38 -0.89 25.51
C PRO A 147 -24.44 -2.00 25.04
N LEU A 148 -24.15 -3.02 25.88
CA LEU A 148 -23.34 -4.16 25.47
C LEU A 148 -23.98 -4.90 24.29
N ARG A 149 -25.32 -4.98 24.23
CA ARG A 149 -26.10 -5.66 23.17
C ARG A 149 -25.83 -5.10 21.77
N PHE A 150 -25.28 -3.89 21.64
CA PHE A 150 -24.81 -3.36 20.34
C PHE A 150 -23.68 -4.20 19.70
N TYR A 151 -23.04 -5.13 20.41
CA TYR A 151 -22.12 -6.11 19.84
C TYR A 151 -22.70 -6.87 18.63
N VAL A 152 -24.04 -7.03 18.59
CA VAL A 152 -24.73 -7.74 17.51
C VAL A 152 -24.61 -7.00 16.18
N PHE A 153 -24.47 -5.67 16.15
CA PHE A 153 -24.23 -4.93 14.91
C PHE A 153 -22.93 -5.33 14.23
N LEU A 154 -21.86 -5.57 15.00
CA LEU A 154 -20.61 -6.08 14.48
C LEU A 154 -20.81 -7.46 13.85
N LEU A 155 -21.51 -8.37 14.54
CA LEU A 155 -21.80 -9.71 14.03
C LEU A 155 -22.73 -9.71 12.82
N TYR A 156 -23.73 -8.82 12.79
CA TYR A 156 -24.58 -8.62 11.62
C TYR A 156 -23.74 -8.15 10.43
N GLY A 157 -22.87 -7.14 10.61
CA GLY A 157 -21.92 -6.68 9.59
C GLY A 157 -21.08 -7.82 9.00
N THR A 158 -20.52 -8.70 9.85
CA THR A 158 -19.78 -9.89 9.37
C THR A 158 -20.65 -10.85 8.55
N SER A 159 -21.93 -11.01 8.91
CA SER A 159 -22.86 -11.88 8.18
C SER A 159 -23.35 -11.28 6.86
N VAL A 160 -23.42 -9.95 6.76
CA VAL A 160 -23.75 -9.22 5.54
C VAL A 160 -22.60 -9.30 4.54
N ALA A 161 -21.38 -8.98 4.97
CA ALA A 161 -20.19 -8.94 4.13
C ALA A 161 -19.72 -10.31 3.61
N HIS A 162 -20.06 -11.39 4.31
CA HIS A 162 -19.64 -12.76 3.97
C HIS A 162 -20.84 -13.69 3.77
N ASN A 163 -21.91 -13.22 3.11
CA ASN A 163 -23.13 -14.00 2.94
C ASN A 163 -23.04 -15.10 1.83
N SER A 164 -22.16 -14.94 0.84
CA SER A 164 -22.10 -15.89 -0.29
C SER A 164 -21.26 -17.13 0.02
N ALA A 165 -21.75 -18.29 -0.44
CA ALA A 165 -20.98 -19.53 -0.40
C ALA A 165 -19.74 -19.44 -1.31
N PHE A 166 -19.83 -18.68 -2.41
CA PHE A 166 -18.71 -18.38 -3.31
C PHE A 166 -17.56 -17.65 -2.61
N ALA A 167 -17.83 -16.62 -1.78
CA ALA A 167 -16.78 -15.93 -1.03
C ALA A 167 -16.06 -16.86 -0.05
N HIS A 168 -16.79 -17.76 0.61
CA HIS A 168 -16.20 -18.81 1.44
C HIS A 168 -15.36 -19.81 0.62
N GLY A 169 -15.81 -20.16 -0.58
CA GLY A 169 -15.07 -20.98 -1.54
C GLY A 169 -13.71 -20.36 -1.92
N ILE A 170 -13.72 -19.11 -2.40
CA ILE A 170 -12.48 -18.36 -2.71
C ILE A 170 -11.60 -18.23 -1.48
N ALA A 171 -12.17 -17.87 -0.32
CA ALA A 171 -11.40 -17.75 0.92
C ALA A 171 -10.73 -19.07 1.32
N SER A 172 -11.40 -20.21 1.11
CA SER A 172 -10.80 -21.53 1.35
C SER A 172 -9.62 -21.83 0.42
N LEU A 173 -9.73 -21.47 -0.87
CA LEU A 173 -8.66 -21.63 -1.88
C LEU A 173 -7.46 -20.73 -1.57
N ALA A 174 -7.72 -19.47 -1.19
CA ALA A 174 -6.71 -18.51 -0.75
C ALA A 174 -6.16 -18.77 0.67
N ARG A 175 -6.68 -19.78 1.38
CA ARG A 175 -6.38 -20.09 2.81
C ARG A 175 -6.65 -18.94 3.78
N ILE A 176 -7.54 -18.01 3.42
CA ILE A 176 -7.96 -16.86 4.24
C ILE A 176 -9.15 -17.27 5.13
N ARG A 177 -9.10 -16.91 6.43
CA ARG A 177 -10.21 -17.13 7.36
C ARG A 177 -11.12 -15.90 7.44
N LEU A 178 -12.34 -16.01 6.89
CA LEU A 178 -13.39 -14.99 6.97
C LEU A 178 -13.93 -14.87 8.42
N ASN A 179 -13.26 -14.05 9.22
CA ASN A 179 -13.57 -13.81 10.63
C ASN A 179 -13.97 -12.35 10.87
N HIS A 180 -14.52 -12.04 12.05
CA HIS A 180 -14.81 -10.65 12.45
C HIS A 180 -13.58 -9.72 12.33
N ARG A 181 -12.36 -10.21 12.59
CA ARG A 181 -11.12 -9.45 12.41
C ARG A 181 -10.83 -9.11 10.94
N PHE A 182 -11.19 -10.02 10.02
CA PHE A 182 -11.08 -9.77 8.58
C PHE A 182 -12.12 -8.72 8.15
N PHE A 183 -13.38 -8.89 8.57
CA PHE A 183 -14.42 -7.89 8.33
C PHE A 183 -14.05 -6.50 8.87
N VAL A 184 -13.62 -6.36 10.13
CA VAL A 184 -13.19 -5.06 10.68
C VAL A 184 -12.06 -4.46 9.86
N ARG A 185 -11.05 -5.26 9.48
CA ARG A 185 -9.94 -4.80 8.64
C ARG A 185 -10.43 -4.31 7.27
N THR A 186 -11.30 -5.06 6.59
CA THR A 186 -11.84 -4.68 5.28
C THR A 186 -12.82 -3.50 5.37
N ALA A 187 -13.70 -3.47 6.37
CA ALA A 187 -14.63 -2.38 6.62
C ALA A 187 -13.92 -1.09 7.06
N SER A 188 -12.73 -1.18 7.66
CA SER A 188 -11.90 -0.03 8.02
C SER A 188 -11.16 0.62 6.84
N LEU A 189 -11.23 0.04 5.63
CA LEU A 189 -10.60 0.59 4.43
C LEU A 189 -11.34 1.81 3.89
N LEU A 190 -10.62 2.62 3.12
CA LEU A 190 -11.06 3.89 2.56
C LEU A 190 -12.39 3.87 1.80
N GLU A 191 -12.69 2.77 1.10
CA GLU A 191 -13.96 2.59 0.37
C GLU A 191 -15.21 2.65 1.26
N HIS A 192 -15.04 2.49 2.58
CA HIS A 192 -16.13 2.45 3.56
C HIS A 192 -16.00 3.52 4.66
N LEU A 193 -15.17 4.56 4.45
CA LEU A 193 -14.91 5.65 5.40
C LEU A 193 -16.18 6.35 5.92
N ARG A 194 -17.23 6.48 5.08
CA ARG A 194 -18.53 7.04 5.50
C ARG A 194 -19.23 6.14 6.51
N VAL A 195 -19.14 4.82 6.33
CA VAL A 195 -19.77 3.82 7.20
C VAL A 195 -19.06 3.78 8.55
N THR A 196 -17.73 3.71 8.57
CA THR A 196 -16.96 3.72 9.84
C THR A 196 -17.18 5.02 10.62
N LEU A 197 -17.17 6.18 9.96
CA LEU A 197 -17.48 7.45 10.61
C LEU A 197 -18.88 7.45 11.21
N SER A 198 -19.89 6.93 10.49
CA SER A 198 -21.26 6.82 11.03
C SER A 198 -21.35 5.90 12.26
N VAL A 199 -20.58 4.80 12.28
CA VAL A 199 -20.50 3.89 13.45
C VAL A 199 -19.87 4.59 14.65
N PHE A 200 -18.84 5.40 14.46
CA PHE A 200 -18.24 6.18 15.56
C PHE A 200 -19.18 7.26 16.10
N VAL A 201 -19.88 8.00 15.22
CA VAL A 201 -20.87 9.00 15.64
C VAL A 201 -22.01 8.34 16.44
N VAL A 202 -22.59 7.25 15.94
CA VAL A 202 -23.61 6.48 16.67
C VAL A 202 -23.08 5.93 17.99
N GLY A 203 -21.82 5.45 18.02
CA GLY A 203 -21.17 5.01 19.24
C GLY A 203 -21.07 6.11 20.30
N VAL A 204 -20.62 7.31 19.92
CA VAL A 204 -20.58 8.48 20.82
C VAL A 204 -21.98 8.85 21.31
N CYS A 205 -23.00 8.83 20.45
CA CYS A 205 -24.38 9.08 20.86
C CYS A 205 -24.89 8.05 21.89
N VAL A 206 -24.61 6.75 21.70
CA VAL A 206 -24.99 5.68 22.64
C VAL A 206 -24.27 5.80 23.98
N PHE A 207 -22.98 6.16 23.98
CA PHE A 207 -22.28 6.43 25.23
C PHE A 207 -22.77 7.72 25.90
N ALA A 208 -23.14 8.76 25.14
CA ALA A 208 -23.72 9.98 25.68
C ALA A 208 -25.09 9.74 26.33
N SER A 209 -25.98 8.94 25.73
CA SER A 209 -27.24 8.57 26.37
C SER A 209 -27.03 7.69 27.61
N ALA A 210 -26.07 6.76 27.58
CA ALA A 210 -25.71 5.99 28.78
C ALA A 210 -25.09 6.87 29.90
N TYR A 211 -24.35 7.91 29.55
CA TYR A 211 -23.75 8.85 30.52
C TYR A 211 -24.79 9.80 31.13
N ALA A 212 -25.73 10.31 30.31
CA ALA A 212 -26.88 11.09 30.78
C ALA A 212 -27.69 10.32 31.83
N GLU A 213 -27.91 9.03 31.58
CA GLU A 213 -28.57 8.10 32.50
C GLU A 213 -27.78 7.86 33.79
N ALA A 214 -26.46 7.70 33.71
CA ALA A 214 -25.61 7.38 34.87
C ALA A 214 -25.39 8.56 35.84
N GLU A 215 -25.25 9.79 35.32
CA GLU A 215 -25.02 11.01 36.12
C GLU A 215 -26.29 11.87 36.28
N ALA A 216 -27.43 11.45 35.74
CA ALA A 216 -28.70 12.19 35.74
C ALA A 216 -28.62 13.62 35.15
N VAL A 217 -27.77 13.81 34.14
CA VAL A 217 -27.58 15.09 33.43
C VAL A 217 -28.37 15.15 32.12
N SER A 218 -28.52 16.34 31.53
CA SER A 218 -29.20 16.44 30.24
C SER A 218 -28.40 15.76 29.12
N PHE A 219 -29.09 15.25 28.09
CA PHE A 219 -28.42 14.62 26.94
C PHE A 219 -27.46 15.58 26.22
N GLY A 220 -27.74 16.89 26.21
CA GLY A 220 -26.85 17.90 25.63
C GLY A 220 -25.53 18.02 26.37
N GLU A 221 -25.58 18.08 27.71
CA GLU A 221 -24.38 18.13 28.57
C GLU A 221 -23.60 16.81 28.50
N ALA A 222 -24.29 15.67 28.50
CA ALA A 222 -23.67 14.36 28.33
C ALA A 222 -22.99 14.21 26.96
N LEU A 223 -23.61 14.71 25.89
CA LEU A 223 -23.02 14.68 24.55
C LEU A 223 -21.82 15.63 24.45
N TYR A 224 -21.88 16.83 25.05
CA TYR A 224 -20.73 17.73 25.15
C TYR A 224 -19.56 17.06 25.92
N PHE A 225 -19.85 16.47 27.09
CA PHE A 225 -18.88 15.69 27.87
C PHE A 225 -18.27 14.57 27.02
N CYS A 226 -19.09 13.75 26.37
CA CYS A 226 -18.60 12.61 25.60
C CYS A 226 -17.78 13.05 24.36
N VAL A 227 -18.17 14.11 23.66
CA VAL A 227 -17.41 14.62 22.50
C VAL A 227 -16.07 15.23 22.95
N SER A 228 -16.07 16.06 24.00
CA SER A 228 -14.87 16.68 24.57
C SER A 228 -13.89 15.64 25.17
N THR A 229 -14.43 14.56 25.72
CA THR A 229 -13.66 13.42 26.24
C THR A 229 -13.11 12.54 25.12
N ALA A 230 -13.91 12.25 24.08
CA ALA A 230 -13.47 11.44 22.93
C ALA A 230 -12.46 12.18 22.04
N SER A 231 -12.50 13.51 21.99
CA SER A 231 -11.46 14.32 21.33
C SER A 231 -10.18 14.49 22.17
N LEU A 232 -10.16 13.93 23.39
CA LEU A 232 -9.07 14.07 24.38
C LEU A 232 -8.79 15.53 24.77
N ALA A 233 -9.78 16.42 24.63
CA ALA A 233 -9.67 17.84 24.95
C ALA A 233 -9.94 18.13 26.43
N GLY A 234 -10.94 17.48 27.02
CA GLY A 234 -11.20 17.53 28.47
C GLY A 234 -11.79 18.85 29.00
N TYR A 235 -12.39 19.68 28.15
CA TYR A 235 -13.01 20.97 28.53
C TYR A 235 -14.43 20.84 29.14
N SER A 236 -14.79 19.68 29.69
CA SER A 236 -16.10 19.50 30.33
C SER A 236 -16.07 20.03 31.76
N GLU A 237 -16.94 21.00 32.07
CA GLU A 237 -17.08 21.56 33.42
C GLU A 237 -17.66 20.53 34.41
N SER A 238 -18.46 19.59 33.91
CA SER A 238 -18.91 18.41 34.65
C SER A 238 -17.87 17.28 34.58
N SER A 239 -17.66 16.61 35.71
CA SER A 239 -16.82 15.40 35.84
C SER A 239 -17.62 14.28 36.52
N PRO A 240 -17.39 13.01 36.17
CA PRO A 240 -18.24 11.91 36.63
C PRO A 240 -18.06 11.64 38.13
N VAL A 241 -19.12 11.87 38.89
CA VAL A 241 -19.13 11.64 40.34
C VAL A 241 -19.37 10.17 40.63
N THR A 242 -20.27 9.53 39.86
CA THR A 242 -20.71 8.15 40.10
C THR A 242 -19.71 7.11 39.59
N LEU A 243 -19.74 5.91 40.18
CA LEU A 243 -18.96 4.77 39.67
C LEU A 243 -19.31 4.38 38.22
N PRO A 244 -20.59 4.22 37.80
CA PRO A 244 -20.92 3.94 36.40
C PRO A 244 -20.49 5.07 35.45
N GLY A 245 -20.69 6.34 35.80
CA GLY A 245 -20.23 7.47 34.98
C GLY A 245 -18.71 7.50 34.78
N ARG A 246 -17.93 7.15 35.80
CA ARG A 246 -16.46 6.99 35.68
C ARG A 246 -16.07 5.87 34.74
N VAL A 247 -16.74 4.72 34.80
CA VAL A 247 -16.50 3.60 33.87
C VAL A 247 -16.85 4.01 32.44
N LEU A 248 -17.98 4.71 32.24
CA LEU A 248 -18.38 5.24 30.93
C LEU A 248 -17.38 6.26 30.38
N ALA A 249 -16.84 7.17 31.21
CA ALA A 249 -15.79 8.09 30.80
C ALA A 249 -14.51 7.36 30.33
N VAL A 250 -14.12 6.26 31.00
CA VAL A 250 -13.02 5.40 30.52
C VAL A 250 -13.39 4.72 29.19
N CYS A 251 -14.62 4.25 29.00
CA CYS A 251 -15.05 3.71 27.71
C CYS A 251 -15.03 4.75 26.58
N VAL A 252 -15.43 5.99 26.86
CA VAL A 252 -15.45 7.10 25.90
C VAL A 252 -14.03 7.57 25.54
N THR A 253 -13.12 7.67 26.51
CA THR A 253 -11.70 7.98 26.21
C THR A 253 -11.06 6.87 25.36
N LEU A 254 -11.31 5.59 25.67
CA LEU A 254 -10.85 4.47 24.84
C LEU A 254 -11.43 4.54 23.42
N LEU A 255 -12.73 4.85 23.27
CA LEU A 255 -13.35 5.06 21.96
C LEU A 255 -12.64 6.20 21.20
N GLY A 256 -12.40 7.34 21.85
CA GLY A 256 -11.65 8.47 21.31
C GLY A 256 -10.26 8.11 20.79
N VAL A 257 -9.47 7.39 21.60
CA VAL A 257 -8.16 6.87 21.17
C VAL A 257 -8.28 5.94 19.96
N THR A 258 -9.29 5.04 19.91
CA THR A 258 -9.48 4.18 18.73
C THR A 258 -9.87 4.95 17.47
N ILE A 259 -10.67 6.02 17.59
CA ILE A 259 -11.01 6.93 16.48
C ILE A 259 -9.75 7.61 15.96
N LEU A 260 -8.91 8.14 16.85
CA LEU A 260 -7.67 8.82 16.49
C LEU A 260 -6.68 7.87 15.81
N CYS A 261 -6.46 6.67 16.36
CA CYS A 261 -5.61 5.65 15.74
C CYS A 261 -6.13 5.20 14.37
N TRP A 262 -7.46 5.04 14.22
CA TRP A 262 -8.06 4.73 12.93
C TRP A 262 -7.88 5.86 11.92
N ALA A 263 -8.11 7.12 12.32
CA ALA A 263 -7.94 8.29 11.46
C ALA A 263 -6.48 8.45 10.98
N VAL A 264 -5.50 8.23 11.86
CA VAL A 264 -4.07 8.19 11.49
C VAL A 264 -3.78 7.04 10.51
N GLY A 265 -4.36 5.85 10.75
CA GLY A 265 -4.24 4.71 9.85
C GLY A 265 -4.80 4.98 8.45
N VAL A 266 -5.96 5.64 8.36
CA VAL A 266 -6.57 6.10 7.11
C VAL A 266 -5.71 7.16 6.44
N MET A 267 -5.25 8.17 7.17
CA MET A 267 -4.39 9.24 6.64
C MET A 267 -3.09 8.69 6.05
N ASN A 268 -2.48 7.71 6.71
CA ASN A 268 -1.30 7.02 6.20
C ASN A 268 -1.60 6.22 4.92
N GLN A 269 -2.81 5.68 4.77
CA GLN A 269 -3.23 5.00 3.54
C GLN A 269 -3.58 5.96 2.39
N THR A 270 -4.17 7.13 2.67
CA THR A 270 -4.46 8.15 1.64
C THR A 270 -3.20 8.85 1.14
N LEU A 271 -2.23 9.09 2.02
CA LEU A 271 -0.95 9.72 1.67
C LEU A 271 0.06 8.72 1.09
N ALA A 272 -0.16 7.42 1.23
CA ALA A 272 0.68 6.41 0.61
C ALA A 272 0.46 6.37 -0.92
N LEU A 273 1.39 6.97 -1.67
CA LEU A 273 1.39 6.93 -3.13
C LEU A 273 1.16 5.49 -3.64
N THR A 274 0.33 5.34 -4.66
CA THR A 274 0.16 4.07 -5.38
C THR A 274 1.46 3.68 -6.09
N GLN A 275 1.61 2.40 -6.45
CA GLN A 275 2.82 1.96 -7.15
C GLN A 275 3.03 2.68 -8.48
N ALA A 276 1.95 3.02 -9.19
CA ALA A 276 2.01 3.79 -10.43
C ALA A 276 2.54 5.22 -10.21
N GLU A 277 2.03 5.92 -9.19
CA GLU A 277 2.51 7.26 -8.82
C GLU A 277 3.96 7.26 -8.35
N ARG A 278 4.39 6.24 -7.59
CA ARG A 278 5.80 6.06 -7.20
C ARG A 278 6.71 5.91 -8.42
N ASN A 279 6.32 5.07 -9.37
CA ASN A 279 7.09 4.85 -10.61
C ASN A 279 7.18 6.16 -11.43
N LEU A 280 6.09 6.92 -11.50
CA LEU A 280 6.00 8.20 -12.21
C LEU A 280 6.82 9.31 -11.53
N HIS A 281 6.79 9.38 -10.20
CA HIS A 281 7.66 10.27 -9.42
C HIS A 281 9.15 9.94 -9.63
N ALA A 282 9.52 8.65 -9.62
CA ALA A 282 10.90 8.23 -9.90
C ALA A 282 11.35 8.64 -11.32
N LEU A 283 10.49 8.50 -12.32
CA LEU A 283 10.75 8.95 -13.69
C LEU A 283 10.96 10.47 -13.77
N PHE A 284 10.09 11.27 -13.15
CA PHE A 284 10.23 12.74 -13.16
C PHE A 284 11.50 13.20 -12.43
N ARG A 285 11.81 12.62 -11.26
CA ARG A 285 13.04 12.94 -10.51
C ARG A 285 14.30 12.51 -11.27
N SER A 286 14.29 11.35 -11.92
CA SER A 286 15.37 10.91 -12.81
C SER A 286 15.61 11.89 -13.96
N ASN A 287 14.53 12.39 -14.59
CA ASN A 287 14.63 13.35 -15.69
C ASN A 287 15.20 14.71 -15.22
N GLU A 288 14.74 15.23 -14.08
CA GLU A 288 15.28 16.47 -13.50
C GLU A 288 16.78 16.34 -13.18
N LEU A 289 17.17 15.24 -12.52
CA LEU A 289 18.57 14.96 -12.20
C LEU A 289 19.43 14.81 -13.46
N CYS A 290 18.92 14.15 -14.51
CA CYS A 290 19.62 14.03 -15.80
C CYS A 290 19.93 15.41 -16.43
N GLY A 291 19.04 16.40 -16.28
CA GLY A 291 19.30 17.78 -16.70
C GLY A 291 20.32 18.53 -15.83
N ARG A 292 20.34 18.27 -14.51
CA ARG A 292 21.19 19.01 -13.55
C ARG A 292 22.61 18.45 -13.42
N VAL A 293 22.78 17.13 -13.51
CA VAL A 293 24.07 16.43 -13.33
C VAL A 293 25.17 16.93 -14.29
N PRO A 294 24.95 17.15 -15.60
CA PRO A 294 25.98 17.63 -16.52
C PRO A 294 26.53 19.02 -16.14
N ALA A 295 25.66 19.96 -15.76
CA ALA A 295 26.06 21.30 -15.34
C ALA A 295 26.89 21.27 -14.04
N GLN A 296 26.55 20.37 -13.12
CA GLN A 296 27.28 20.20 -11.85
C GLN A 296 28.61 19.46 -12.04
N ALA A 297 28.68 18.51 -12.99
CA ALA A 297 29.94 17.90 -13.43
C ALA A 297 30.89 18.94 -14.04
N ALA A 298 30.38 19.83 -14.90
CA ALA A 298 31.17 20.93 -15.47
C ALA A 298 31.73 21.86 -14.38
N ARG A 299 30.92 22.24 -13.39
CA ARG A 299 31.36 23.03 -12.22
C ARG A 299 32.41 22.30 -11.39
N LEU A 300 32.28 20.98 -11.20
CA LEU A 300 33.26 20.16 -10.49
C LEU A 300 34.63 20.19 -11.21
N ILE A 301 34.64 20.00 -12.53
CA ILE A 301 35.85 20.07 -13.36
C ILE A 301 36.46 21.48 -13.31
N GLN A 302 35.65 22.54 -13.39
CA GLN A 302 36.11 23.93 -13.26
C GLN A 302 36.74 24.21 -11.89
N ARG A 303 36.18 23.71 -10.78
CA ARG A 303 36.75 23.86 -9.44
C ARG A 303 38.02 23.02 -9.26
N ALA A 304 38.07 21.81 -9.81
CA ALA A 304 39.28 20.98 -9.84
C ALA A 304 40.43 21.70 -10.56
N TRP A 305 40.14 22.31 -11.71
CA TRP A 305 41.12 23.09 -12.47
C TRP A 305 41.60 24.34 -11.71
N LYS A 306 40.68 25.09 -11.08
CA LYS A 306 41.04 26.25 -10.23
C LYS A 306 41.94 25.84 -9.07
N LEU A 307 41.67 24.72 -8.41
CA LEU A 307 42.53 24.17 -7.36
C LEU A 307 43.90 23.73 -7.89
N TYR A 308 43.95 23.04 -9.04
CA TYR A 308 45.22 22.67 -9.69
C TYR A 308 46.06 23.90 -10.02
N ARG A 309 45.45 24.93 -10.62
CA ARG A 309 46.13 26.19 -10.95
C ARG A 309 46.64 26.92 -9.69
N ALA A 310 45.82 27.05 -8.64
CA ALA A 310 46.25 27.66 -7.38
C ALA A 310 47.42 26.91 -6.70
N ARG A 311 47.52 25.58 -6.91
CA ARG A 311 48.67 24.78 -6.46
C ARG A 311 49.92 25.00 -7.33
N ARG A 312 49.75 25.10 -8.66
CA ARG A 312 50.85 25.31 -9.63
C ARG A 312 51.46 26.71 -9.48
N ASP A 313 50.62 27.73 -9.42
CA ASP A 313 51.01 29.15 -9.40
C ASP A 313 51.49 29.60 -7.99
N ARG A 314 51.65 28.65 -7.04
CA ARG A 314 52.04 28.84 -5.63
C ARG A 314 51.30 29.98 -4.91
N CYS A 315 50.00 30.13 -5.17
CA CYS A 315 49.18 31.16 -4.53
C CYS A 315 49.13 31.00 -3.00
N ASN A 316 48.84 32.11 -2.30
CA ASN A 316 48.75 32.21 -0.85
C ASN A 316 47.98 31.04 -0.21
N PHE A 317 48.44 30.58 0.96
CA PHE A 317 47.90 29.43 1.70
C PHE A 317 46.37 29.45 1.82
N ILE A 318 45.80 30.61 2.18
CA ILE A 318 44.35 30.84 2.31
C ILE A 318 43.61 30.59 0.98
N SER A 319 44.12 31.11 -0.13
CA SER A 319 43.53 30.92 -1.48
C SER A 319 43.52 29.44 -1.89
N ARG A 320 44.59 28.71 -1.55
CA ARG A 320 44.69 27.26 -1.78
C ARG A 320 43.72 26.47 -0.89
N GLN A 321 43.52 26.86 0.37
CA GLN A 321 42.53 26.24 1.26
C GLN A 321 41.09 26.50 0.79
N ILE A 322 40.73 27.75 0.46
CA ILE A 322 39.41 28.10 -0.07
C ILE A 322 39.11 27.33 -1.36
N SER A 323 40.09 27.25 -2.28
CA SER A 323 39.95 26.47 -3.52
C SER A 323 39.78 24.97 -3.27
N ALA A 324 40.41 24.42 -2.21
CA ALA A 324 40.27 23.02 -1.84
C ALA A 324 38.89 22.74 -1.20
N PHE A 325 38.43 23.61 -0.30
CA PHE A 325 37.10 23.53 0.33
C PHE A 325 35.96 23.65 -0.69
N LEU A 326 36.05 24.61 -1.62
CA LEU A 326 35.07 24.75 -2.69
C LEU A 326 35.06 23.53 -3.63
N PHE A 327 36.21 22.88 -3.85
CA PHE A 327 36.27 21.64 -4.61
C PHE A 327 35.63 20.46 -3.86
N SER A 328 35.95 20.24 -2.57
CA SER A 328 35.37 19.13 -1.80
C SER A 328 33.85 19.24 -1.66
N GLN A 329 33.33 20.44 -1.36
CA GLN A 329 31.88 20.71 -1.33
C GLN A 329 31.18 20.40 -2.67
N GLN A 330 31.80 20.76 -3.80
CA GLN A 330 31.26 20.44 -5.13
C GLN A 330 31.38 18.94 -5.48
N ALA A 331 32.38 18.25 -4.94
CA ALA A 331 32.57 16.81 -5.14
C ALA A 331 31.55 15.97 -4.36
N ILE A 332 31.25 16.36 -3.12
CA ILE A 332 30.22 15.73 -2.27
C ILE A 332 28.85 15.88 -2.94
N THR A 333 28.42 17.11 -3.22
CA THR A 333 27.12 17.37 -3.87
C THR A 333 26.96 16.68 -5.23
N TYR A 334 28.03 16.58 -6.03
CA TYR A 334 28.01 15.80 -7.28
C TYR A 334 27.87 14.29 -7.05
N ARG A 335 28.57 13.74 -6.03
CA ARG A 335 28.45 12.32 -5.64
C ARG A 335 27.03 12.00 -5.17
N GLU A 336 26.44 12.84 -4.33
CA GLU A 336 25.05 12.72 -3.83
C GLU A 336 24.04 12.73 -4.99
N MET A 337 24.05 13.75 -5.85
CA MET A 337 23.15 13.81 -7.01
C MET A 337 23.30 12.60 -7.96
N ARG A 338 24.52 12.07 -8.11
CA ARG A 338 24.77 10.87 -8.94
C ARG A 338 24.26 9.60 -8.27
N GLN A 339 24.37 9.49 -6.95
CA GLN A 339 23.80 8.38 -6.18
C GLN A 339 22.26 8.41 -6.23
N GLU A 340 21.65 9.58 -6.04
CA GLU A 340 20.20 9.74 -6.19
C GLU A 340 19.71 9.31 -7.58
N LEU A 341 20.38 9.77 -8.65
CA LEU A 341 20.01 9.40 -10.03
C LEU A 341 20.02 7.87 -10.21
N MET A 342 21.11 7.21 -9.78
CA MET A 342 21.24 5.75 -9.87
C MET A 342 20.17 5.00 -9.06
N GLN A 343 19.80 5.52 -7.89
CA GLN A 343 18.73 4.94 -7.06
C GLN A 343 17.36 5.06 -7.74
N GLN A 344 17.02 6.24 -8.28
CA GLN A 344 15.73 6.46 -8.96
C GLN A 344 15.63 5.64 -10.25
N GLU A 345 16.70 5.55 -11.05
CA GLU A 345 16.76 4.68 -12.22
C GLU A 345 16.61 3.20 -11.84
N ALA A 346 17.29 2.72 -10.78
CA ALA A 346 17.18 1.33 -10.34
C ALA A 346 15.75 0.96 -9.90
N VAL A 347 15.07 1.84 -9.15
CA VAL A 347 13.68 1.67 -8.74
C VAL A 347 12.75 1.61 -9.96
N PHE A 348 12.93 2.53 -10.91
CA PHE A 348 12.13 2.58 -12.14
C PHE A 348 12.32 1.31 -13.00
N LEU A 349 13.56 0.87 -13.22
CA LEU A 349 13.86 -0.33 -14.01
C LEU A 349 13.40 -1.63 -13.34
N HIS A 350 13.41 -1.69 -12.00
CA HIS A 350 12.83 -2.82 -11.29
C HIS A 350 11.31 -2.88 -11.51
N SER A 351 10.62 -1.73 -11.44
CA SER A 351 9.17 -1.66 -11.62
C SER A 351 8.70 -2.03 -13.04
N ILE A 352 9.46 -1.69 -14.09
CA ILE A 352 9.17 -2.14 -15.45
C ILE A 352 9.33 -3.66 -15.57
N ARG A 353 10.44 -4.22 -15.07
CA ARG A 353 10.70 -5.67 -15.14
C ARG A 353 9.64 -6.50 -14.40
N THR A 354 9.09 -5.99 -13.30
CA THR A 354 7.98 -6.68 -12.61
C THR A 354 6.71 -6.70 -13.46
N VAL A 355 6.40 -5.62 -14.17
CA VAL A 355 5.25 -5.56 -15.09
C VAL A 355 5.45 -6.46 -16.30
N GLU A 356 6.63 -6.43 -16.92
CA GLU A 356 6.99 -7.34 -18.03
C GLU A 356 6.92 -8.81 -17.59
N GLY A 357 7.42 -9.13 -16.38
CA GLY A 357 7.35 -10.48 -15.82
C GLY A 357 5.92 -10.96 -15.54
N SER A 358 5.04 -10.08 -15.03
CA SER A 358 3.61 -10.39 -14.86
C SER A 358 2.92 -10.64 -16.20
N LEU A 359 3.16 -9.79 -17.20
CA LEU A 359 2.61 -9.96 -18.56
C LEU A 359 3.16 -11.21 -19.27
N ALA A 360 4.42 -11.58 -19.02
CA ALA A 360 5.01 -12.82 -19.54
C ALA A 360 4.39 -14.08 -18.92
N LEU A 361 3.95 -14.02 -17.65
CA LEU A 361 3.21 -15.10 -17.01
C LEU A 361 1.77 -15.20 -17.56
N ASP A 362 1.06 -14.08 -17.69
CA ASP A 362 -0.31 -14.07 -18.25
C ASP A 362 -0.36 -14.53 -19.71
N THR A 363 0.67 -14.20 -20.51
CA THR A 363 0.79 -14.68 -21.91
C THR A 363 1.17 -16.15 -22.04
N SER A 364 1.66 -16.80 -20.97
CA SER A 364 2.01 -18.22 -20.99
C SER A 364 0.83 -19.19 -20.90
N PHE A 365 -0.40 -18.70 -20.68
CA PHE A 365 -1.59 -19.54 -20.49
C PHE A 365 -2.41 -19.85 -21.77
N GLU A 366 -2.08 -19.27 -22.93
CA GLU A 366 -2.66 -19.63 -24.23
C GLU A 366 -1.66 -20.40 -25.13
N SER A 367 -1.33 -21.66 -24.77
CA SER A 367 -0.82 -22.65 -25.75
C SER A 367 -0.84 -24.10 -25.24
N SER A 368 -2.02 -24.58 -24.82
CA SER A 368 -2.25 -26.04 -24.64
C SER A 368 -3.04 -26.62 -25.81
N PHE A 369 -2.37 -26.85 -26.94
CA PHE A 369 -2.82 -27.82 -27.95
C PHE A 369 -1.63 -28.57 -28.56
N THR A 370 -1.75 -29.89 -28.63
CA THR A 370 -0.65 -30.84 -28.87
C THR A 370 -0.36 -31.13 -30.33
N THR A 371 0.92 -31.17 -30.72
CA THR A 371 1.47 -32.07 -31.76
C THR A 371 2.95 -32.40 -31.48
N PRO A 372 3.46 -33.61 -31.79
CA PRO A 372 4.80 -34.06 -31.40
C PRO A 372 5.87 -34.04 -32.52
N PHE A 373 7.13 -34.22 -32.11
CA PHE A 373 8.30 -34.67 -32.90
C PHE A 373 8.85 -33.76 -34.03
N THR A 374 10.00 -33.12 -33.78
CA THR A 374 11.32 -33.58 -34.31
C THR A 374 12.50 -32.76 -33.75
N SER A 375 13.69 -33.35 -33.79
CA SER A 375 14.91 -32.89 -33.11
C SER A 375 15.75 -31.85 -33.88
N ARG A 376 16.32 -30.84 -33.20
CA ARG A 376 17.66 -30.31 -33.52
C ARG A 376 18.35 -29.51 -32.40
N THR A 377 19.44 -30.10 -31.91
CA THR A 377 20.75 -29.55 -31.48
C THR A 377 20.92 -28.04 -31.17
N THR A 378 21.33 -27.77 -29.91
CA THR A 378 22.37 -26.81 -29.43
C THR A 378 22.39 -25.33 -29.87
N THR A 379 22.38 -24.43 -28.86
CA THR A 379 23.51 -23.51 -28.52
C THR A 379 23.30 -22.89 -27.12
N PRO A 380 24.36 -22.71 -26.29
CA PRO A 380 24.26 -22.03 -24.98
C PRO A 380 25.04 -20.69 -24.94
N GLU A 381 24.34 -19.56 -24.81
CA GLU A 381 24.89 -18.21 -24.53
C GLU A 381 23.76 -17.34 -23.89
N THR A 382 23.98 -16.34 -23.03
CA THR A 382 25.19 -15.81 -22.36
C THR A 382 24.78 -15.13 -21.04
N THR A 383 25.72 -14.95 -20.11
CA THR A 383 25.57 -14.14 -18.89
C THR A 383 25.55 -12.62 -19.21
N PRO A 384 24.98 -11.77 -18.32
CA PRO A 384 24.53 -10.44 -18.71
C PRO A 384 25.66 -9.40 -18.81
N ARG A 385 25.77 -8.73 -19.96
CA ARG A 385 26.58 -7.51 -20.09
C ARG A 385 25.91 -6.32 -19.40
N SER A 386 26.69 -5.60 -18.60
CA SER A 386 26.40 -4.25 -18.12
C SER A 386 25.87 -3.35 -19.25
N ARG A 387 24.62 -2.87 -19.11
CA ARG A 387 24.05 -1.85 -19.99
C ARG A 387 24.07 -0.49 -19.28
N ARG A 388 24.49 0.53 -20.03
CA ARG A 388 24.52 1.94 -19.63
C ARG A 388 23.09 2.47 -19.33
N PRO A 389 22.96 3.57 -18.56
CA PRO A 389 21.68 4.27 -18.40
C PRO A 389 21.11 4.77 -19.74
N PHE A 390 19.81 5.05 -19.73
CA PHE A 390 18.94 5.08 -20.92
C PHE A 390 19.27 6.19 -21.94
N PRO A 391 19.38 5.88 -23.25
CA PRO A 391 19.46 6.89 -24.32
C PRO A 391 18.09 7.38 -24.83
N LEU A 392 16.99 6.70 -24.47
CA LEU A 392 15.67 6.84 -25.08
C LEU A 392 15.04 8.25 -25.04
N PHE A 393 15.47 9.12 -24.11
CA PHE A 393 14.96 10.49 -24.04
C PHE A 393 15.77 11.50 -24.86
N GLN A 394 17.07 11.22 -25.13
CA GLN A 394 17.90 12.11 -25.93
C GLN A 394 17.44 12.13 -27.40
N GLU A 395 16.89 11.01 -27.90
CA GLU A 395 16.23 10.94 -29.20
C GLU A 395 14.95 11.81 -29.25
N MET A 396 14.17 11.91 -28.17
CA MET A 396 12.98 12.77 -28.15
C MET A 396 13.30 14.27 -28.13
N CYS A 397 14.39 14.69 -27.50
CA CYS A 397 14.87 16.07 -27.58
C CYS A 397 15.46 16.40 -28.97
N LEU A 398 16.31 15.53 -29.53
CA LEU A 398 16.88 15.72 -30.88
C LEU A 398 15.82 15.76 -31.99
N LYS A 399 14.65 15.14 -31.77
CA LYS A 399 13.51 15.18 -32.71
C LYS A 399 12.69 16.47 -32.63
N ARG A 400 13.00 17.40 -31.71
CA ARG A 400 12.33 18.71 -31.60
C ARG A 400 13.00 19.80 -32.44
N ASP A 401 14.32 19.72 -32.61
CA ASP A 401 15.11 20.69 -33.38
C ASP A 401 15.21 20.36 -34.89
N SER A 402 14.68 19.20 -35.31
CA SER A 402 14.65 18.73 -36.70
C SER A 402 13.30 19.01 -37.38
N ARG A 403 12.90 20.30 -37.43
CA ARG A 403 11.87 20.78 -38.38
C ARG A 403 12.55 21.58 -39.50
N THR A 404 12.39 21.08 -40.72
CA THR A 404 13.07 21.53 -41.95
C THR A 404 12.65 22.93 -42.40
N PRO A 405 13.55 23.69 -43.05
CA PRO A 405 13.20 24.95 -43.73
C PRO A 405 12.38 24.69 -45.01
N THR A 406 11.48 25.62 -45.33
CA THR A 406 10.63 25.61 -46.54
C THR A 406 11.36 26.22 -47.76
N PRO A 407 11.22 25.66 -48.98
CA PRO A 407 11.85 26.20 -50.19
C PRO A 407 10.89 26.88 -51.20
N ARG A 408 11.44 27.85 -51.96
CA ARG A 408 10.86 28.63 -53.10
C ARG A 408 9.72 29.60 -52.72
N GLY A 409 9.65 30.85 -53.21
CA GLY A 409 10.48 31.55 -54.23
C GLY A 409 9.69 32.72 -54.88
N GLU A 410 10.17 33.55 -55.82
CA GLU A 410 11.50 33.84 -56.44
C GLU A 410 11.48 35.32 -56.97
N GLY A 411 12.61 36.01 -57.22
CA GLY A 411 12.63 37.43 -57.64
C GLY A 411 14.02 38.05 -57.93
N HIS A 412 14.24 38.46 -59.18
CA HIS A 412 15.47 38.98 -59.85
C HIS A 412 15.84 40.46 -59.50
N PRO A 413 16.96 41.07 -60.00
CA PRO A 413 18.36 40.89 -59.54
C PRO A 413 19.14 42.23 -59.39
N GLN A 414 20.43 42.23 -58.97
CA GLN A 414 21.40 43.26 -59.41
C GLN A 414 22.88 42.88 -59.19
N ALA A 415 23.79 43.62 -59.84
CA ALA A 415 25.14 43.20 -60.23
C ALA A 415 26.27 43.58 -59.25
N GLY A 416 27.44 42.95 -59.43
CA GLY A 416 28.71 43.34 -58.82
C GLY A 416 29.87 42.39 -59.18
N ASN A 417 30.89 42.91 -59.86
CA ASN A 417 32.22 42.30 -60.02
C ASN A 417 32.91 42.14 -58.62
N GLU A 418 34.04 41.45 -58.39
CA GLU A 418 35.24 41.34 -59.24
C GLU A 418 36.20 40.20 -58.78
N GLU A 419 36.96 39.66 -59.74
CA GLU A 419 38.33 39.11 -59.61
C GLU A 419 38.71 37.83 -58.80
N ARG A 420 39.98 37.44 -59.00
CA ARG A 420 40.65 36.11 -58.94
C ARG A 420 42.17 36.37 -58.72
N PRO A 421 43.13 35.40 -58.78
CA PRO A 421 43.17 33.98 -58.36
C PRO A 421 44.53 33.54 -57.68
N GLY A 422 44.64 32.26 -57.28
CA GLY A 422 45.92 31.50 -57.25
C GLY A 422 46.57 31.23 -55.87
N HIS A 423 47.42 30.20 -55.68
CA HIS A 423 47.93 29.15 -56.59
C HIS A 423 48.60 27.96 -55.80
N ARG A 424 48.44 26.69 -56.26
CA ARG A 424 49.37 25.49 -56.25
C ARG A 424 50.31 25.16 -55.03
N ARG A 425 50.78 23.93 -54.74
CA ARG A 425 50.63 22.50 -55.18
C ARG A 425 51.36 21.55 -54.17
N ASP A 426 51.02 20.25 -54.17
CA ASP A 426 51.71 19.10 -53.49
C ASP A 426 53.03 18.66 -54.21
N PRO A 427 53.70 17.47 -54.01
CA PRO A 427 53.44 16.26 -53.16
C PRO A 427 54.68 15.45 -52.61
N THR A 428 54.46 14.18 -52.18
CA THR A 428 55.35 12.96 -52.27
C THR A 428 56.52 12.75 -51.24
N ARG A 429 57.03 11.55 -50.86
CA ARG A 429 56.61 10.09 -50.90
C ARG A 429 57.64 9.17 -50.13
N LEU A 430 57.27 7.88 -49.89
CA LEU A 430 58.12 6.65 -49.70
C LEU A 430 58.93 6.45 -48.37
N ARG A 431 59.45 5.26 -47.94
CA ARG A 431 59.10 3.79 -47.95
C ARG A 431 60.40 2.94 -47.79
N LEU A 432 60.49 1.94 -46.89
CA LEU A 432 61.05 0.55 -47.05
C LEU A 432 61.49 -0.16 -45.73
N ALA A 433 61.48 -1.51 -45.75
CA ALA A 433 62.12 -2.48 -44.81
C ALA A 433 63.39 -3.12 -45.49
N PRO A 434 64.14 -4.18 -45.03
CA PRO A 434 63.62 -5.57 -44.74
C PRO A 434 64.46 -6.60 -43.87
N ARG A 435 63.84 -7.74 -43.46
CA ARG A 435 64.32 -9.20 -43.45
C ARG A 435 65.69 -9.69 -42.83
N PRO A 436 65.98 -11.03 -42.65
CA PRO A 436 65.17 -12.16 -42.12
C PRO A 436 65.92 -13.31 -41.29
N SER A 437 65.17 -14.15 -40.54
CA SER A 437 65.32 -15.64 -40.33
C SER A 437 66.56 -16.29 -39.63
N PRO A 438 66.56 -17.59 -39.18
CA PRO A 438 65.46 -18.56 -38.85
C PRO A 438 65.60 -19.44 -37.55
N VAL A 439 64.47 -20.06 -37.10
CA VAL A 439 64.28 -21.42 -36.45
C VAL A 439 65.00 -21.71 -35.09
N MET A 440 64.37 -22.25 -34.02
CA MET A 440 63.48 -23.42 -33.91
C MET A 440 62.39 -23.30 -32.79
N GLN A 441 61.29 -24.07 -32.91
CA GLN A 441 60.08 -24.14 -32.04
C GLN A 441 60.15 -25.34 -31.05
N PRO A 442 59.16 -25.63 -30.15
CA PRO A 442 57.84 -25.00 -29.84
C PRO A 442 57.77 -24.48 -28.37
N LEU A 443 56.71 -23.84 -27.84
CA LEU A 443 55.26 -24.03 -28.00
C LEU A 443 54.51 -22.71 -27.71
N LYS A 444 53.51 -22.36 -28.53
CA LYS A 444 52.53 -21.30 -28.26
C LYS A 444 51.13 -21.91 -28.20
N LEU A 445 50.31 -21.44 -27.25
CA LEU A 445 48.98 -20.95 -27.63
C LEU A 445 48.60 -19.74 -26.77
N SER A 446 48.98 -18.57 -27.29
CA SER A 446 48.29 -17.31 -27.00
C SER A 446 47.07 -17.25 -27.92
N ASP A 447 45.93 -16.76 -27.42
CA ASP A 447 45.39 -15.45 -27.81
C ASP A 447 44.09 -15.21 -27.03
N ALA A 448 43.89 -14.10 -26.30
CA ALA A 448 44.08 -12.69 -26.64
C ALA A 448 43.00 -12.13 -27.58
N THR A 449 41.87 -11.73 -27.00
CA THR A 449 41.02 -10.69 -27.62
C THR A 449 41.74 -9.34 -27.60
N PRO A 450 41.58 -8.49 -28.62
CA PRO A 450 42.39 -7.27 -28.77
C PRO A 450 42.05 -6.22 -27.70
N VAL A 451 43.00 -5.94 -26.81
CA VAL A 451 42.91 -4.85 -25.84
C VAL A 451 43.17 -3.52 -26.55
N VAL A 452 42.18 -2.63 -26.55
CA VAL A 452 42.34 -1.25 -27.05
C VAL A 452 43.37 -0.53 -26.16
N PRO A 453 44.48 0.00 -26.72
CA PRO A 453 45.51 0.64 -25.93
C PRO A 453 44.95 1.92 -25.29
N GLY A 454 44.86 1.91 -23.96
CA GLY A 454 44.38 3.03 -23.15
C GLY A 454 43.39 2.66 -22.05
N LEU A 455 42.66 1.54 -22.15
CA LEU A 455 41.62 1.22 -21.15
C LEU A 455 42.22 0.99 -19.75
N ALA A 456 43.27 0.18 -19.64
CA ALA A 456 43.95 -0.10 -18.37
C ALA A 456 44.62 1.13 -17.75
N GLU A 457 45.18 2.04 -18.57
CA GLU A 457 45.72 3.33 -18.11
C GLU A 457 44.60 4.25 -17.60
N LEU A 458 43.40 4.18 -18.18
CA LEU A 458 42.25 4.97 -17.78
C LEU A 458 41.62 4.44 -16.48
N GLU A 459 41.56 3.11 -16.29
CA GLU A 459 41.19 2.46 -15.03
C GLU A 459 42.20 2.76 -13.90
N LEU A 460 43.51 2.75 -14.21
CA LEU A 460 44.57 3.14 -13.28
C LEU A 460 44.46 4.63 -12.88
N ARG A 461 44.07 5.51 -13.80
CA ARG A 461 43.82 6.93 -13.51
C ARG A 461 42.53 7.17 -12.72
N LEU A 462 41.49 6.37 -12.97
CA LEU A 462 40.23 6.44 -12.21
C LEU A 462 40.43 6.02 -10.76
N SER A 463 41.06 4.87 -10.51
CA SER A 463 41.36 4.40 -9.14
C SER A 463 42.28 5.39 -8.38
N LYS A 464 43.28 5.97 -9.06
CA LYS A 464 44.15 7.01 -8.47
C LYS A 464 43.40 8.32 -8.18
N LEU A 465 42.40 8.68 -8.99
CA LEU A 465 41.49 9.80 -8.71
C LEU A 465 40.57 9.51 -7.52
N GLU A 466 40.06 8.28 -7.42
CA GLU A 466 39.16 7.83 -6.36
C GLU A 466 39.82 7.90 -4.99
N MET A 467 41.02 7.32 -4.83
CA MET A 467 41.79 7.47 -3.58
C MET A 467 42.13 8.93 -3.26
N SER A 468 42.41 9.75 -4.29
CA SER A 468 42.70 11.18 -4.08
C SER A 468 41.47 11.97 -3.59
N LEU A 469 40.26 11.53 -3.96
CA LEU A 469 38.98 12.08 -3.51
C LEU A 469 38.65 11.63 -2.09
N GLU A 470 38.96 10.40 -1.71
CA GLU A 470 38.78 9.90 -0.34
C GLU A 470 39.74 10.58 0.65
N ALA A 471 41.01 10.77 0.26
CA ALA A 471 41.96 11.58 1.02
C ALA A 471 41.53 13.05 1.14
N LEU A 472 40.79 13.59 0.17
CA LEU A 472 40.23 14.94 0.22
C LEU A 472 38.92 15.04 1.03
N ALA A 473 38.12 13.98 1.08
CA ALA A 473 36.92 13.91 1.92
C ALA A 473 37.31 13.83 3.40
N THR A 474 38.17 12.89 3.77
CA THR A 474 38.69 12.72 5.14
C THR A 474 39.42 13.96 5.67
N THR A 475 40.18 14.66 4.82
CA THR A 475 40.78 15.95 5.21
C THR A 475 39.78 17.10 5.29
N ALA A 476 38.68 17.08 4.53
CA ALA A 476 37.59 18.04 4.68
C ALA A 476 36.81 17.82 5.99
N GLU A 477 36.52 16.56 6.34
CA GLU A 477 35.90 16.17 7.63
C GLU A 477 36.79 16.58 8.82
N ALA A 478 38.11 16.32 8.74
CA ALA A 478 39.06 16.74 9.76
C ALA A 478 39.18 18.27 9.91
N LEU A 479 38.96 19.03 8.82
CA LEU A 479 38.89 20.50 8.87
C LEU A 479 37.55 20.96 9.46
N GLN A 480 36.43 20.31 9.12
CA GLN A 480 35.11 20.60 9.67
C GLN A 480 35.07 20.36 11.20
N GLY A 481 35.73 19.30 11.68
CA GLY A 481 35.94 19.05 13.11
C GLY A 481 36.86 20.07 13.81
N ARG A 482 37.77 20.72 13.08
CA ARG A 482 38.69 21.75 13.63
C ARG A 482 38.11 23.17 13.65
N TYR A 483 37.19 23.50 12.75
CA TYR A 483 36.60 24.84 12.65
C TYR A 483 35.23 24.98 13.33
N GLY A 484 34.65 23.88 13.83
CA GLY A 484 33.44 23.89 14.62
C GLY A 484 32.16 24.07 13.78
N VAL A 485 31.03 23.72 14.41
CA VAL A 485 29.71 23.86 13.81
C VAL A 485 29.30 25.33 13.82
N ILE A 486 29.51 26.04 12.71
CA ILE A 486 28.68 27.21 12.42
C ILE A 486 27.31 26.65 12.04
N ALA A 487 26.39 26.71 13.00
CA ALA A 487 25.04 26.20 12.85
C ALA A 487 24.29 26.89 11.70
N SER A 488 23.28 26.18 11.22
CA SER A 488 22.21 26.66 10.34
C SER A 488 21.85 28.15 10.55
N VAL A 489 22.18 28.98 9.56
CA VAL A 489 21.38 30.17 9.28
C VAL A 489 20.23 29.72 8.39
N SER A 490 19.04 29.68 8.98
CA SER A 490 17.78 29.48 8.27
C SER A 490 17.45 30.70 7.40
N ILE A 491 17.31 30.50 6.09
CA ILE A 491 16.49 31.29 5.17
C ILE A 491 15.76 30.29 4.28
#